data_AF-F4PD91-F1
#
_entry.id   AF-F4PD91-F1
#
_cell.length_a   1.000
_cell.length_b   1.000
_cell.length_c   1.000
_cell.angle_alpha   90.00
_cell.angle_beta   90.00
_cell.angle_gamma   90.00
#
_symmetry.space_group_name_H-M   'P 1'
#
loop_
_entity.id
_entity.type
_entity.pdbx_description
1 polymer ?
#
loop_
_entity_poly.entity_id
_entity_poly.type
_entity_poly.pdbx_seq_one_letter_code
_entity_poly.pdbx_strand_id
1 'polypeptide(L)'
;MISYSPHTTESTLLEPHSGASTIRFTCLSCHVAFPTADAQRAHMKTDWHRYNLKRKAADLPPITAETFAQKLQEQQLKSSQQQQQAMQPNECHICNKVYASTNAYKSHLASRKHRDMQVKVASTPVTESSQNDQPVEKNPEKIQRANWQERLIAATTQDEFEAIMKEKMEAVKPLEETDCLFCCHAADSFELNLEHMTKAHSFFIPDATYLVDVKGLIKYLADKIAIANVCIFCNGKGRAMHSTEAAQHHMISKDHCKMAYENGEDEEYADFYDFSPMYSDEETNSDEEWEDVAEAMTTTTISGRRRPTRAHISENEVELTLPSGISIGHRSFRTYWKQNLRHNEVVAGSRQDPEMIRLMSGQHNLLEHTTGNGLSSMSVAAHQQLQMHKIRQRESRLQHRREYEFRTKIGFIGNSQKHLVDPSRPT
;
A
#
# COMPACT_ATOMS: atom_id res chain seq x y z
N MET A 1 -26.18 -24.76 -22.32
CA MET A 1 -27.58 -25.21 -22.42
C MET A 1 -28.28 -24.91 -21.11
N ILE A 2 -28.95 -23.76 -21.02
CA ILE A 2 -30.04 -23.52 -20.06
C ILE A 2 -31.07 -22.70 -20.84
N SER A 3 -32.16 -23.37 -21.19
CA SER A 3 -33.30 -22.88 -21.95
C SER A 3 -34.27 -22.15 -21.01
N TYR A 4 -34.74 -20.97 -21.40
CA TYR A 4 -35.90 -20.34 -20.76
C TYR A 4 -37.01 -20.18 -21.79
N SER A 5 -38.06 -20.98 -21.63
CA SER A 5 -39.34 -20.86 -22.31
C SER A 5 -40.22 -19.78 -21.63
N PRO A 6 -41.16 -19.16 -22.35
CA PRO A 6 -42.05 -18.14 -21.81
C PRO A 6 -43.33 -18.78 -21.25
N HIS A 7 -43.73 -18.37 -20.04
CA HIS A 7 -45.06 -18.69 -19.51
C HIS A 7 -46.01 -17.49 -19.67
N THR A 8 -47.04 -17.73 -20.47
CA THR A 8 -48.31 -17.00 -20.52
C THR A 8 -49.27 -17.57 -19.48
N THR A 9 -49.87 -16.74 -18.62
CA THR A 9 -51.16 -16.96 -17.94
C THR A 9 -51.74 -15.57 -17.65
N GLU A 10 -52.84 -15.15 -18.31
CA GLU A 10 -54.26 -15.45 -18.08
C GLU A 10 -54.96 -14.35 -17.27
N SER A 11 -56.15 -14.04 -17.75
CA SER A 11 -56.94 -12.84 -17.52
C SER A 11 -57.80 -12.97 -16.26
N THR A 12 -57.87 -11.91 -15.44
CA THR A 12 -58.97 -11.74 -14.48
C THR A 12 -59.27 -10.25 -14.33
N LEU A 13 -60.43 -9.84 -14.83
CA LEU A 13 -61.02 -8.51 -14.68
C LEU A 13 -61.41 -8.27 -13.21
N LEU A 14 -61.17 -7.05 -12.72
CA LEU A 14 -62.05 -6.25 -11.86
C LEU A 14 -61.50 -4.79 -11.84
N GLU A 15 -62.25 -3.85 -12.41
CA GLU A 15 -62.06 -2.39 -12.26
C GLU A 15 -62.72 -1.89 -10.96
N PRO A 16 -62.71 -0.59 -10.61
CA PRO A 16 -61.77 0.51 -10.89
C PRO A 16 -61.30 1.15 -9.55
N HIS A 17 -60.29 2.03 -9.55
CA HIS A 17 -60.31 3.28 -8.77
C HIS A 17 -58.96 4.03 -8.81
N SER A 18 -59.10 5.35 -8.94
CA SER A 18 -58.22 6.38 -8.39
C SER A 18 -56.98 6.76 -9.20
N GLY A 19 -57.06 7.94 -9.81
CA GLY A 19 -55.92 8.67 -10.33
C GLY A 19 -54.86 8.84 -9.25
N ALA A 20 -53.77 8.10 -9.38
CA ALA A 20 -52.53 8.34 -8.65
C ALA A 20 -51.48 8.75 -9.68
N SER A 21 -50.95 9.97 -9.53
CA SER A 21 -49.80 10.46 -10.26
C SER A 21 -48.66 9.45 -10.14
N THR A 22 -48.42 8.66 -11.20
CA THR A 22 -47.35 7.66 -11.22
C THR A 22 -46.00 8.37 -11.23
N ILE A 23 -45.35 8.45 -10.06
CA ILE A 23 -44.00 8.99 -9.93
C ILE A 23 -43.06 8.09 -10.73
N ARG A 24 -42.55 8.59 -11.87
CA ARG A 24 -41.56 7.90 -12.70
C ARG A 24 -40.16 8.20 -12.18
N PHE A 25 -39.39 7.17 -11.88
CA PHE A 25 -38.03 7.29 -11.39
C PHE A 25 -37.04 7.32 -12.56
N THR A 26 -36.32 8.42 -12.75
CA THR A 26 -35.46 8.61 -13.93
C THR A 26 -33.97 8.51 -13.58
N CYS A 27 -33.17 7.96 -14.49
CA CYS A 27 -31.71 7.95 -14.41
C CYS A 27 -31.14 9.01 -15.36
N LEU A 28 -30.53 10.07 -14.80
CA LEU A 28 -29.97 11.17 -15.60
C LEU A 28 -28.67 10.81 -16.34
N SER A 29 -28.02 9.70 -15.97
CA SER A 29 -26.80 9.22 -16.64
C SER A 29 -27.11 8.32 -17.84
N CYS A 30 -28.29 7.70 -17.88
CA CYS A 30 -28.70 6.78 -18.93
C CYS A 30 -29.97 7.23 -19.69
N HIS A 31 -30.59 8.34 -19.29
CA HIS A 31 -31.84 8.89 -19.85
C HIS A 31 -33.00 7.88 -19.94
N VAL A 32 -33.15 7.02 -18.92
CA VAL A 32 -34.24 6.03 -18.85
C VAL A 32 -35.11 6.25 -17.62
N ALA A 33 -36.42 6.05 -17.80
CA ALA A 33 -37.44 6.16 -16.78
C ALA A 33 -37.94 4.77 -16.35
N PHE A 34 -38.07 4.57 -15.03
CA PHE A 34 -38.52 3.35 -14.40
C PHE A 34 -39.87 3.59 -13.68
N PRO A 35 -40.76 2.59 -13.67
CA PRO A 35 -42.06 2.68 -13.01
C PRO A 35 -41.96 2.55 -11.48
N THR A 36 -40.88 1.96 -10.96
CA THR A 36 -40.67 1.73 -9.52
C THR A 36 -39.28 2.17 -9.07
N ALA A 37 -39.16 2.57 -7.79
CA ALA A 37 -37.88 2.97 -7.21
C ALA A 37 -36.87 1.81 -7.15
N ASP A 38 -37.36 0.58 -6.93
CA ASP A 38 -36.50 -0.60 -6.84
C ASP A 38 -35.89 -0.96 -8.20
N ALA A 39 -36.63 -0.76 -9.29
CA ALA A 39 -36.09 -0.92 -10.65
C ALA A 39 -34.98 0.10 -10.96
N GLN A 40 -35.10 1.34 -10.45
CA GLN A 40 -34.04 2.34 -10.58
C GLN A 40 -32.77 1.92 -9.81
N ARG A 41 -32.90 1.42 -8.58
CA ARG A 41 -31.76 0.95 -7.78
C ARG A 41 -31.09 -0.28 -8.39
N ALA A 42 -31.88 -1.20 -8.94
CA ALA A 42 -31.34 -2.35 -9.69
C ALA A 42 -30.56 -1.88 -10.91
N HIS A 43 -31.10 -0.91 -11.67
CA HIS A 43 -30.41 -0.32 -12.81
C HIS A 43 -29.06 0.33 -12.44
N MET A 44 -28.96 1.07 -11.33
CA MET A 44 -27.69 1.67 -10.87
C MET A 44 -26.56 0.64 -10.66
N LYS A 45 -26.91 -0.62 -10.40
CA LYS A 45 -25.94 -1.72 -10.20
C LYS A 45 -25.54 -2.42 -11.50
N THR A 46 -26.28 -2.22 -12.59
CA THR A 46 -26.00 -2.87 -13.89
C THR A 46 -24.73 -2.31 -14.55
N ASP A 47 -24.05 -3.16 -15.31
CA ASP A 47 -22.85 -2.75 -16.05
C ASP A 47 -23.13 -1.70 -17.13
N TRP A 48 -24.35 -1.67 -17.66
CA TRP A 48 -24.81 -0.61 -18.58
C TRP A 48 -24.79 0.77 -17.92
N HIS A 49 -25.26 0.89 -16.67
CA HIS A 49 -25.20 2.15 -15.93
C HIS A 49 -23.76 2.58 -15.63
N ARG A 50 -22.92 1.64 -15.19
CA ARG A 50 -21.49 1.90 -14.92
C ARG A 50 -20.75 2.33 -16.18
N TYR A 51 -21.07 1.74 -17.33
CA TYR A 51 -20.48 2.09 -18.61
C TYR A 51 -20.88 3.49 -19.07
N ASN A 52 -22.16 3.85 -18.99
CA ASN A 52 -22.62 5.21 -19.32
C ASN A 52 -22.12 6.26 -18.33
N LEU A 53 -21.96 5.92 -17.06
CA LEU A 53 -21.37 6.80 -16.05
C LEU A 53 -19.89 7.12 -16.39
N LYS A 54 -19.10 6.11 -16.78
CA LYS A 54 -17.72 6.30 -17.26
C LYS A 54 -17.65 7.15 -18.53
N ARG A 55 -18.60 6.99 -19.46
CA ARG A 55 -18.69 7.84 -20.66
C ARG A 55 -19.03 9.29 -20.33
N LYS A 56 -19.95 9.51 -19.38
CA LYS A 56 -20.31 10.85 -18.90
C LYS A 56 -19.14 11.53 -18.19
N ALA A 57 -18.34 10.80 -17.42
CA ALA A 57 -17.11 11.32 -16.80
C ALA A 57 -16.02 11.68 -17.83
N ALA A 58 -16.13 11.19 -19.07
CA ALA A 58 -15.24 11.50 -20.19
C ALA A 58 -15.91 12.43 -21.22
N ASP A 59 -16.98 13.13 -20.85
CA ASP A 59 -17.77 14.06 -21.69
C ASP A 59 -18.31 13.46 -23.01
N LEU A 60 -18.50 12.13 -23.05
CA LEU A 60 -19.06 11.42 -24.20
C LEU A 60 -20.56 11.15 -24.03
N PRO A 61 -21.35 11.17 -25.14
CA PRO A 61 -22.78 10.93 -25.07
C PRO A 61 -23.10 9.50 -24.58
N PRO A 62 -24.19 9.34 -23.80
CA PRO A 62 -24.62 8.04 -23.27
C PRO A 62 -25.15 7.13 -24.38
N ILE A 63 -24.96 5.83 -24.19
CA ILE A 63 -25.28 4.78 -25.16
C ILE A 63 -26.58 4.07 -24.74
N THR A 64 -27.44 3.76 -25.71
CA THR A 64 -28.72 3.08 -25.47
C THR A 64 -28.52 1.62 -25.05
N ALA A 65 -29.53 1.00 -24.43
CA ALA A 65 -29.42 -0.40 -23.99
C ALA A 65 -29.16 -1.38 -25.15
N GLU A 66 -29.78 -1.14 -26.31
CA GLU A 66 -29.63 -1.97 -27.51
C GLU A 66 -28.21 -1.92 -28.08
N THR A 67 -27.63 -0.73 -28.17
CA THR A 67 -26.26 -0.54 -28.67
C THR A 67 -25.21 -1.05 -27.68
N PHE A 68 -25.50 -1.01 -26.38
CA PHE A 68 -24.66 -1.65 -25.37
C PHE A 68 -24.69 -3.18 -25.49
N ALA A 69 -25.87 -3.77 -25.71
CA ALA A 69 -26.01 -5.22 -25.93
C ALA A 69 -25.28 -5.69 -27.20
N GLN A 70 -25.39 -4.93 -28.31
CA GLN A 70 -24.63 -5.20 -29.53
C GLN A 70 -23.12 -5.17 -29.29
N LYS A 71 -22.61 -4.18 -28.54
CA LYS A 71 -21.18 -4.10 -28.20
C LYS A 71 -20.71 -5.27 -27.34
N LEU A 72 -21.52 -5.73 -26.38
CA LEU A 72 -21.20 -6.91 -25.57
C LEU A 72 -21.15 -8.17 -26.43
N GLN A 73 -22.08 -8.34 -27.37
CA GLN A 73 -22.07 -9.46 -28.32
C GLN A 73 -20.83 -9.42 -29.22
N GLU A 74 -20.47 -8.26 -29.77
CA GLU A 74 -19.24 -8.11 -30.56
C GLU A 74 -17.98 -8.44 -29.73
N GLN A 75 -17.94 -8.04 -28.46
CA GLN A 75 -16.82 -8.36 -27.58
C GLN A 75 -16.72 -9.87 -27.31
N GLN A 76 -17.86 -10.54 -27.09
CA GLN A 76 -17.92 -12.00 -26.91
C GLN A 76 -17.54 -12.76 -28.19
N LEU A 77 -17.93 -12.26 -29.36
CA LEU A 77 -17.52 -12.83 -30.65
C LEU A 77 -16.02 -12.66 -30.88
N LYS A 78 -15.46 -11.48 -30.55
CA LYS A 78 -14.01 -11.23 -30.64
C LYS A 78 -13.20 -12.11 -29.68
N SER A 79 -13.66 -12.32 -28.44
CA SER A 79 -13.00 -13.23 -27.50
C SER A 79 -13.07 -14.68 -27.97
N SER A 80 -14.21 -15.10 -28.52
CA SER A 80 -14.40 -16.46 -29.06
C SER A 80 -13.53 -16.69 -30.30
N GLN A 81 -13.45 -15.70 -31.20
CA GLN A 81 -12.57 -15.76 -32.38
C GLN A 81 -11.08 -15.78 -31.99
N GLN A 82 -10.68 -15.03 -30.96
CA GLN A 82 -9.31 -15.08 -30.43
C GLN A 82 -8.99 -16.44 -29.80
N GLN A 83 -9.93 -17.05 -29.06
CA GLN A 83 -9.77 -18.41 -28.54
C GLN A 83 -9.68 -19.46 -29.67
N GLN A 84 -10.49 -19.34 -30.72
CA GLN A 84 -10.43 -20.23 -31.88
C GLN A 84 -9.13 -20.07 -32.69
N GLN A 85 -8.60 -18.86 -32.84
CA GLN A 85 -7.30 -18.62 -33.48
C GLN A 85 -6.12 -19.11 -32.64
N ALA A 86 -6.24 -19.16 -31.31
CA ALA A 86 -5.23 -19.71 -30.42
C ALA A 86 -5.18 -21.26 -30.43
N MET A 87 -6.25 -21.93 -30.86
CA MET A 87 -6.33 -23.40 -30.96
C MET A 87 -5.76 -23.99 -32.26
N GLN A 88 -5.35 -23.18 -33.23
CA GLN A 88 -4.74 -23.69 -34.47
C GLN A 88 -3.24 -23.97 -34.26
N PRO A 89 -2.77 -25.22 -34.41
CA PRO A 89 -1.35 -25.54 -34.26
C PRO A 89 -0.56 -24.91 -35.42
N ASN A 90 0.32 -23.96 -35.13
CA ASN A 90 1.20 -23.36 -36.14
C ASN A 90 2.54 -24.10 -36.12
N GLU A 91 2.71 -25.08 -37.01
CA GLU A 91 3.97 -25.82 -37.17
C GLU A 91 4.78 -25.33 -38.39
N CYS A 92 6.09 -25.22 -38.23
CA CYS A 92 7.01 -24.93 -39.33
C CYS A 92 7.63 -26.24 -39.84
N HIS A 93 7.33 -26.64 -41.07
CA HIS A 93 7.88 -27.88 -41.66
C HIS A 93 9.37 -27.82 -42.02
N ILE A 94 9.98 -26.63 -42.10
CA ILE A 94 11.43 -26.49 -42.38
C ILE A 94 12.24 -26.66 -41.08
N CYS A 95 11.66 -26.26 -39.95
CA CYS A 95 12.33 -26.29 -38.65
C CYS A 95 11.76 -27.35 -37.70
N ASN A 96 10.69 -28.06 -38.10
CA ASN A 96 9.91 -28.99 -37.29
C ASN A 96 9.65 -28.48 -35.86
N LYS A 97 9.22 -27.22 -35.75
CA LYS A 97 8.87 -26.56 -34.49
C LYS A 97 7.40 -26.17 -34.48
N VAL A 98 6.73 -26.50 -33.38
CA VAL A 98 5.33 -26.13 -33.12
C VAL A 98 5.32 -24.85 -32.28
N TYR A 99 4.54 -23.86 -32.69
CA TYR A 99 4.42 -22.56 -32.02
C TYR A 99 3.03 -22.40 -31.42
N ALA A 100 3.01 -22.07 -30.12
CA ALA A 100 1.78 -21.85 -29.35
C ALA A 100 0.99 -20.57 -29.73
N SER A 101 1.59 -19.69 -30.54
CA SER A 101 0.95 -18.44 -30.98
C SER A 101 1.26 -18.15 -32.44
N THR A 102 0.25 -17.65 -33.16
CA THR A 102 0.38 -17.19 -34.55
C THR A 102 1.43 -16.08 -34.70
N ASN A 103 1.60 -15.22 -33.69
CA ASN A 103 2.61 -14.15 -33.70
C ASN A 103 4.03 -14.70 -33.48
N ALA A 104 4.18 -15.74 -32.65
CA ALA A 104 5.46 -16.45 -32.48
C ALA A 104 5.87 -17.19 -33.76
N TYR A 105 4.90 -17.79 -34.47
CA TYR A 105 5.14 -18.41 -35.77
C TYR A 105 5.56 -17.39 -36.83
N LYS A 106 4.86 -16.26 -36.94
CA LYS A 106 5.20 -15.19 -37.90
C LYS A 106 6.58 -14.58 -37.65
N SER A 107 6.94 -14.33 -36.39
CA SER A 107 8.27 -13.85 -36.03
C SER A 107 9.36 -14.90 -36.28
N HIS A 108 9.05 -16.18 -36.12
CA HIS A 108 9.94 -17.26 -36.52
C HIS A 108 10.22 -17.27 -38.03
N LEU A 109 9.18 -17.17 -38.87
CA LEU A 109 9.33 -17.12 -40.34
C LEU A 109 10.16 -15.91 -40.79
N ALA A 110 10.05 -14.78 -40.08
CA ALA A 110 10.82 -13.56 -40.34
C ALA A 110 12.27 -13.62 -39.81
N SER A 111 12.61 -14.59 -38.98
CA SER A 111 13.94 -14.71 -38.39
C SER A 111 14.99 -15.09 -39.43
N ARG A 112 16.17 -14.46 -39.36
CA ARG A 112 17.34 -14.80 -40.20
C ARG A 112 17.63 -16.30 -40.22
N LYS A 113 17.53 -16.98 -39.08
CA LYS A 113 17.79 -18.43 -38.97
C LYS A 113 16.85 -19.28 -39.83
N HIS A 114 15.58 -18.91 -39.94
CA HIS A 114 14.62 -19.61 -40.80
C HIS A 114 14.90 -19.31 -42.27
N ARG A 115 15.15 -18.03 -42.60
CA ARG A 115 15.44 -17.58 -43.97
C ARG A 115 16.72 -18.23 -44.53
N ASP A 116 17.76 -18.32 -43.73
CA ASP A 116 19.04 -18.94 -44.12
C ASP A 116 18.90 -20.45 -44.32
N MET A 117 18.06 -21.11 -43.52
CA MET A 117 17.79 -22.55 -43.65
C MET A 117 16.91 -22.86 -44.87
N GLN A 118 15.95 -21.99 -45.18
CA GLN A 118 15.13 -22.08 -46.38
C GLN A 118 15.97 -21.92 -47.66
N VAL A 119 16.96 -21.03 -47.65
CA VAL A 119 17.92 -20.87 -48.77
C VAL A 119 18.81 -22.12 -48.92
N LYS A 120 19.23 -22.74 -47.81
CA LYS A 120 20.00 -24.00 -47.85
C LYS A 120 19.21 -25.16 -48.43
N VAL A 121 17.95 -25.33 -48.01
CA VAL A 121 17.05 -26.37 -48.54
C VAL A 121 16.72 -26.13 -50.02
N ALA A 122 16.64 -24.87 -50.45
CA ALA A 122 16.43 -24.52 -51.86
C ALA A 122 17.67 -24.72 -52.75
N SER A 123 18.87 -24.81 -52.16
CA SER A 123 20.14 -24.93 -52.90
C SER A 123 20.60 -26.37 -53.17
N THR A 124 19.86 -27.38 -52.68
CA THR A 124 20.14 -28.79 -52.95
C THR A 124 19.22 -29.34 -54.05
N PRO A 125 19.73 -29.83 -55.18
CA PRO A 125 18.90 -30.49 -56.19
C PRO A 125 18.51 -31.89 -55.69
N VAL A 126 17.23 -32.21 -55.91
CA VAL A 126 16.55 -33.44 -55.52
C VAL A 126 17.09 -34.62 -56.33
N THR A 127 17.60 -35.65 -55.64
CA THR A 127 17.61 -37.03 -56.15
C THR A 127 16.60 -37.83 -55.34
N GLU A 128 15.54 -38.25 -56.02
CA GLU A 128 14.54 -39.21 -55.56
C GLU A 128 15.20 -40.54 -55.21
N SER A 129 14.89 -41.11 -54.05
CA SER A 129 14.93 -42.55 -53.81
C SER A 129 14.02 -42.93 -52.66
N SER A 130 13.10 -43.82 -53.01
CA SER A 130 11.97 -44.35 -52.27
C SER A 130 12.32 -45.16 -51.01
N GLN A 131 11.36 -45.18 -50.10
CA GLN A 131 10.89 -46.31 -49.29
C GLN A 131 11.89 -47.46 -49.06
N ASN A 132 12.37 -47.59 -47.83
CA ASN A 132 12.59 -48.91 -47.25
C ASN A 132 12.41 -48.85 -45.72
N ASP A 133 11.27 -49.37 -45.25
CA ASP A 133 11.03 -49.74 -43.87
C ASP A 133 11.85 -50.98 -43.52
N GLN A 134 12.90 -50.84 -42.70
CA GLN A 134 13.32 -51.86 -41.75
C GLN A 134 13.86 -51.21 -40.46
N PRO A 135 13.59 -51.81 -39.28
CA PRO A 135 13.76 -51.16 -38.00
C PRO A 135 15.23 -51.22 -37.56
N VAL A 136 15.88 -50.06 -37.50
CA VAL A 136 17.21 -49.92 -36.88
C VAL A 136 17.03 -49.72 -35.38
N GLU A 137 17.62 -50.62 -34.61
CA GLU A 137 17.68 -50.65 -33.16
C GLU A 137 18.04 -49.29 -32.57
N LYS A 138 17.18 -48.82 -31.65
CA LYS A 138 17.40 -47.60 -30.88
C LYS A 138 18.53 -47.85 -29.88
N ASN A 139 19.68 -47.25 -30.15
CA ASN A 139 20.78 -47.08 -29.23
C ASN A 139 20.25 -46.56 -27.85
N PRO A 140 20.46 -47.24 -26.72
CA PRO A 140 19.81 -46.96 -25.45
C PRO A 140 20.45 -45.82 -24.64
N GLU A 141 21.05 -44.81 -25.27
CA GLU A 141 21.70 -43.70 -24.54
C GLU A 141 20.90 -42.38 -24.55
N LYS A 142 19.68 -42.39 -25.11
CA LYS A 142 18.68 -41.34 -24.88
C LYS A 142 17.53 -41.88 -24.03
N ILE A 143 17.89 -42.56 -22.95
CA ILE A 143 16.95 -42.89 -21.88
C ILE A 143 16.58 -41.58 -21.20
N GLN A 144 15.30 -41.21 -21.37
CA GLN A 144 14.46 -40.51 -20.40
C GLN A 144 15.23 -39.60 -19.44
N ARG A 145 15.33 -38.30 -19.73
CA ARG A 145 15.53 -37.31 -18.67
C ARG A 145 14.35 -37.49 -17.72
N ALA A 146 14.55 -38.25 -16.65
CA ALA A 146 13.53 -38.44 -15.63
C ALA A 146 13.13 -37.04 -15.16
N ASN A 147 11.85 -36.70 -15.31
CA ASN A 147 11.29 -35.50 -14.70
C ASN A 147 11.25 -35.71 -13.19
N TRP A 148 12.41 -35.56 -12.54
CA TRP A 148 12.55 -35.73 -11.09
C TRP A 148 11.57 -34.85 -10.33
N GLN A 149 11.31 -33.62 -10.81
CA GLN A 149 10.29 -32.75 -10.23
C GLN A 149 8.90 -33.38 -10.24
N GLU A 150 8.50 -34.06 -11.32
CA GLU A 150 7.16 -34.65 -11.43
C GLU A 150 7.01 -35.86 -10.49
N ARG A 151 8.08 -36.66 -10.34
CA ARG A 151 8.14 -37.74 -9.35
C ARG A 151 8.09 -37.22 -7.91
N LEU A 152 8.80 -36.12 -7.61
CA LEU A 152 8.80 -35.49 -6.29
C LEU A 152 7.45 -34.85 -5.93
N ILE A 153 6.75 -34.25 -6.90
CA ILE A 153 5.40 -33.68 -6.69
C ILE A 153 4.35 -34.79 -6.50
N ALA A 154 4.55 -35.96 -7.12
CA ALA A 154 3.64 -37.09 -7.01
C ALA A 154 3.82 -37.91 -5.72
N ALA A 155 4.93 -37.73 -4.99
CA ALA A 155 5.18 -38.40 -3.72
C ALA A 155 4.23 -37.83 -2.64
N THR A 156 3.48 -38.71 -1.98
CA THR A 156 2.50 -38.31 -0.96
C THR A 156 2.94 -38.65 0.47
N THR A 157 3.97 -39.50 0.61
CA THR A 157 4.56 -39.88 1.89
C THR A 157 6.01 -39.39 1.99
N GLN A 158 6.44 -39.11 3.22
CA GLN A 158 7.80 -38.64 3.51
C GLN A 158 8.85 -39.68 3.09
N ASP A 159 8.59 -40.97 3.34
CA ASP A 159 9.50 -42.06 3.00
C ASP A 159 9.70 -42.19 1.48
N GLU A 160 8.65 -41.97 0.68
CA GLU A 160 8.74 -41.93 -0.79
C GLU A 160 9.57 -40.74 -1.28
N PHE A 161 9.42 -39.58 -0.64
CA PHE A 161 10.20 -38.39 -0.97
C PHE A 161 11.69 -38.61 -0.71
N GLU A 162 12.04 -39.17 0.45
CA GLU A 162 13.42 -39.49 0.83
C GLU A 162 14.05 -40.53 -0.11
N ALA A 163 13.29 -41.55 -0.53
CA ALA A 163 13.77 -42.54 -1.48
C ALA A 163 14.08 -41.94 -2.86
N ILE A 164 13.20 -41.08 -3.37
CA ILE A 164 13.40 -40.40 -4.67
C ILE A 164 14.58 -39.41 -4.59
N MET A 165 14.72 -38.70 -3.47
CA MET A 165 15.85 -37.79 -3.26
C MET A 165 17.17 -38.56 -3.18
N LYS A 166 17.21 -39.70 -2.49
CA LYS A 166 18.39 -40.56 -2.43
C LYS A 166 18.79 -41.10 -3.81
N GLU A 167 17.81 -41.58 -4.60
CA GLU A 167 18.03 -42.01 -5.99
C GLU A 167 18.64 -40.87 -6.83
N LYS A 168 18.16 -39.64 -6.64
CA LYS A 168 18.68 -38.46 -7.32
C LYS A 168 20.09 -38.07 -6.87
N MET A 169 20.38 -38.17 -5.57
CA MET A 169 21.72 -37.92 -5.02
C MET A 169 22.74 -38.92 -5.56
N GLU A 170 22.36 -40.19 -5.74
CA GLU A 170 23.24 -41.21 -6.32
C GLU A 170 23.40 -41.05 -7.84
N ALA A 171 22.37 -40.55 -8.53
CA ALA A 171 22.40 -40.35 -9.98
C ALA A 171 23.18 -39.11 -10.42
N VAL A 172 23.21 -38.06 -9.59
CA VAL A 172 23.86 -36.78 -9.91
C VAL A 172 25.25 -36.75 -9.28
N LYS A 173 26.25 -36.35 -10.08
CA LYS A 173 27.60 -36.13 -9.55
C LYS A 173 27.60 -34.90 -8.62
N PRO A 174 28.06 -35.04 -7.36
CA PRO A 174 28.23 -33.89 -6.48
C PRO A 174 29.31 -32.97 -7.05
N LEU A 175 29.15 -31.67 -6.79
CA LEU A 175 30.21 -30.70 -7.03
C LEU A 175 31.17 -30.76 -5.85
N GLU A 176 32.46 -30.93 -6.13
CA GLU A 176 33.49 -30.97 -5.09
C GLU A 176 33.84 -29.57 -4.60
N GLU A 177 34.53 -29.47 -3.45
CA GLU A 177 34.98 -28.17 -2.87
C GLU A 177 35.90 -27.38 -3.82
N THR A 178 36.50 -28.05 -4.81
CA THR A 178 37.41 -27.48 -5.81
C THR A 178 36.70 -27.02 -7.09
N ASP A 179 35.43 -27.42 -7.29
CA ASP A 179 34.66 -27.07 -8.47
C ASP A 179 33.88 -25.76 -8.23
N CYS A 180 33.88 -24.87 -9.23
CA CYS A 180 33.11 -23.65 -9.16
C CYS A 180 31.60 -23.95 -9.20
N LEU A 181 30.84 -23.32 -8.31
CA LEU A 181 29.39 -23.51 -8.23
C LEU A 181 28.64 -23.05 -9.49
N PHE A 182 29.18 -22.04 -10.19
CA PHE A 182 28.47 -21.34 -11.26
C PHE A 182 28.96 -21.67 -12.67
N CYS A 183 30.18 -22.19 -12.83
CA CYS A 183 30.77 -22.49 -14.14
C CYS A 183 31.56 -23.80 -14.14
N CYS A 184 32.06 -24.21 -15.30
CA CYS A 184 32.83 -25.45 -15.46
C CYS A 184 34.30 -25.33 -15.04
N HIS A 185 34.66 -24.35 -14.21
CA HIS A 185 36.03 -24.18 -13.73
C HIS A 185 36.28 -25.04 -12.49
N ALA A 186 37.36 -25.81 -12.50
CA ALA A 186 37.89 -26.49 -11.32
C ALA A 186 39.20 -25.80 -10.92
N ALA A 187 39.36 -25.52 -9.63
CA ALA A 187 40.55 -24.90 -9.05
C ALA A 187 41.37 -25.92 -8.26
N ASP A 188 42.66 -25.65 -8.06
CA ASP A 188 43.56 -26.57 -7.36
C ASP A 188 43.36 -26.54 -5.82
N SER A 189 42.79 -25.47 -5.29
CA SER A 189 42.50 -25.32 -3.86
C SER A 189 41.16 -24.64 -3.62
N PHE A 190 40.59 -24.87 -2.44
CA PHE A 190 39.33 -24.25 -2.00
C PHE A 190 39.42 -22.72 -1.99
N GLU A 191 40.54 -22.16 -1.53
CA GLU A 191 40.77 -20.72 -1.47
C GLU A 191 40.79 -20.09 -2.87
N LEU A 192 41.44 -20.75 -3.83
CA LEU A 192 41.46 -20.30 -5.22
C LEU A 192 40.10 -20.42 -5.90
N ASN A 193 39.31 -21.45 -5.56
CA ASN A 193 37.93 -21.57 -6.01
C ASN A 193 37.08 -20.41 -5.50
N LEU A 194 37.19 -20.10 -4.20
CA LEU A 194 36.46 -18.98 -3.61
C LEU A 194 36.87 -17.65 -4.23
N GLU A 195 38.17 -17.42 -4.44
CA GLU A 195 38.66 -16.23 -5.15
C GLU A 195 38.12 -16.14 -6.59
N HIS A 196 38.07 -17.27 -7.30
CA HIS A 196 37.48 -17.33 -8.64
C HIS A 196 35.99 -16.96 -8.59
N MET A 197 35.22 -17.53 -7.66
CA MET A 197 33.80 -17.22 -7.49
C MET A 197 33.58 -15.74 -7.17
N THR A 198 34.42 -15.13 -6.33
CA THR A 198 34.34 -13.70 -6.01
C THR A 198 34.73 -12.81 -7.19
N LYS A 199 35.76 -13.18 -7.97
CA LYS A 199 36.25 -12.36 -9.10
C LYS A 199 35.44 -12.52 -10.38
N ALA A 200 35.09 -13.76 -10.75
CA ALA A 200 34.43 -14.08 -12.02
C ALA A 200 32.90 -14.00 -11.92
N HIS A 201 32.33 -14.32 -10.75
CA HIS A 201 30.89 -14.41 -10.54
C HIS A 201 30.35 -13.42 -9.50
N SER A 202 31.20 -12.52 -8.98
CA SER A 202 30.83 -11.56 -7.93
C SER A 202 30.13 -12.20 -6.74
N PHE A 203 30.48 -13.46 -6.43
CA PHE A 203 29.92 -14.17 -5.30
C PHE A 203 30.48 -13.62 -4.00
N PHE A 204 29.59 -13.18 -3.11
CA PHE A 204 29.90 -12.60 -1.83
C PHE A 204 29.14 -13.33 -0.72
N ILE A 205 29.85 -13.66 0.35
CA ILE A 205 29.30 -14.28 1.55
C ILE A 205 29.07 -13.16 2.59
N PRO A 206 27.82 -12.88 2.98
CA PRO A 206 27.51 -11.93 4.04
C PRO A 206 28.20 -12.30 5.36
N ASP A 207 28.52 -11.31 6.21
CA ASP A 207 28.92 -11.54 7.60
C ASP A 207 30.03 -12.60 7.82
N ALA A 208 31.04 -12.60 6.94
CA ALA A 208 32.14 -13.58 7.00
C ALA A 208 32.89 -13.63 8.34
N THR A 209 32.76 -12.61 9.20
CA THR A 209 33.33 -12.59 10.56
C THR A 209 32.63 -13.53 11.53
N TYR A 210 31.35 -13.85 11.30
CA TYR A 210 30.52 -14.68 12.18
C TYR A 210 30.33 -16.10 11.63
N LEU A 211 31.05 -16.44 10.57
CA LEU A 211 30.87 -17.70 9.87
C LEU A 211 31.79 -18.76 10.47
N VAL A 212 31.18 -19.81 11.05
CA VAL A 212 31.91 -20.89 11.74
C VAL A 212 32.40 -21.95 10.75
N ASP A 213 31.56 -22.32 9.77
CA ASP A 213 31.89 -23.36 8.79
C ASP A 213 31.68 -22.91 7.34
N VAL A 214 32.74 -22.34 6.74
CA VAL A 214 32.75 -21.90 5.33
C VAL A 214 32.58 -23.10 4.39
N LYS A 215 33.20 -24.23 4.72
CA LYS A 215 33.21 -25.41 3.85
C LYS A 215 31.86 -26.09 3.82
N GLY A 216 31.22 -26.20 4.99
CA GLY A 216 29.84 -26.67 5.12
C GLY A 216 28.85 -25.82 4.34
N LEU A 217 28.97 -24.49 4.44
CA LEU A 217 28.10 -23.59 3.67
C LEU A 217 28.26 -23.79 2.16
N ILE A 218 29.49 -23.85 1.65
CA ILE A 218 29.73 -24.05 0.21
C ILE A 218 29.22 -25.40 -0.28
N LYS A 219 29.40 -26.47 0.51
CA LYS A 219 28.83 -27.80 0.22
C LYS A 219 27.30 -27.77 0.15
N TYR A 220 26.65 -27.11 1.10
CA TYR A 220 25.20 -26.96 1.08
C TYR A 220 24.71 -26.21 -0.17
N LEU A 221 25.39 -25.12 -0.56
CA LEU A 221 25.07 -24.40 -1.78
C LEU A 221 25.33 -25.23 -3.05
N ALA A 222 26.38 -26.05 -3.03
CA ALA A 222 26.68 -27.01 -4.09
C ALA A 222 25.55 -28.02 -4.26
N ASP A 223 25.05 -28.59 -3.16
CA ASP A 223 23.92 -29.52 -3.14
C ASP A 223 22.61 -28.85 -3.63
N LYS A 224 22.38 -27.60 -3.25
CA LYS A 224 21.21 -26.81 -3.71
C LYS A 224 21.22 -26.61 -5.23
N ILE A 225 22.39 -26.44 -5.84
CA ILE A 225 22.52 -26.32 -7.30
C ILE A 225 22.51 -27.69 -7.97
N ALA A 226 23.31 -28.64 -7.48
CA ALA A 226 23.54 -29.93 -8.11
C ALA A 226 22.33 -30.87 -7.98
N ILE A 227 21.85 -31.06 -6.75
CA ILE A 227 20.78 -32.00 -6.44
C ILE A 227 19.43 -31.32 -6.65
N ALA A 228 19.20 -30.13 -6.07
CA ALA A 228 17.88 -29.51 -6.15
C ALA A 228 17.61 -28.80 -7.49
N ASN A 229 18.65 -28.45 -8.26
CA ASN A 229 18.55 -27.59 -9.45
C ASN A 229 17.81 -26.28 -9.14
N VAL A 230 18.08 -25.68 -7.98
CA VAL A 230 17.46 -24.44 -7.51
C VAL A 230 18.49 -23.32 -7.53
N CYS A 231 18.06 -22.14 -7.97
CA CYS A 231 18.89 -20.94 -7.93
C CYS A 231 18.95 -20.39 -6.49
N ILE A 232 20.16 -20.12 -6.00
CA ILE A 232 20.44 -19.66 -4.62
C ILE A 232 19.67 -18.37 -4.29
N PHE A 233 19.56 -17.44 -5.24
CA PHE A 233 18.87 -16.17 -4.99
C PHE A 233 17.35 -16.24 -5.20
N CYS A 234 16.90 -17.07 -6.16
CA CYS A 234 15.47 -17.14 -6.45
C CYS A 234 14.70 -17.98 -5.42
N ASN A 235 15.32 -18.96 -4.78
CA ASN A 235 14.65 -19.85 -3.82
C ASN A 235 13.31 -20.40 -4.36
N GLY A 236 13.32 -20.92 -5.60
CA GLY A 236 12.12 -21.45 -6.25
C GLY A 236 11.17 -20.40 -6.84
N LYS A 237 11.44 -19.09 -6.67
CA LYS A 237 10.69 -18.01 -7.32
C LYS A 237 10.97 -18.02 -8.82
N GLY A 238 10.06 -18.60 -9.59
CA GLY A 238 10.07 -18.57 -11.05
C GLY A 238 10.04 -19.95 -11.69
N ARG A 239 10.64 -20.07 -12.87
CA ARG A 239 10.62 -21.30 -13.66
C ARG A 239 11.51 -22.36 -13.02
N ALA A 240 10.97 -23.55 -12.78
CA ALA A 240 11.74 -24.71 -12.35
C ALA A 240 12.81 -25.10 -13.39
N MET A 241 13.99 -25.48 -12.89
CA MET A 241 15.12 -25.88 -13.70
C MET A 241 15.35 -27.38 -13.51
N HIS A 242 15.63 -28.09 -14.61
CA HIS A 242 15.66 -29.56 -14.62
C HIS A 242 17.09 -30.14 -14.71
N SER A 243 18.11 -29.29 -14.72
CA SER A 243 19.52 -29.67 -14.87
C SER A 243 20.42 -28.62 -14.20
N THR A 244 21.57 -29.07 -13.74
CA THR A 244 22.61 -28.25 -13.10
C THR A 244 23.11 -27.16 -14.04
N GLU A 245 23.37 -27.50 -15.30
CA GLU A 245 23.76 -26.56 -16.35
C GLU A 245 22.69 -25.48 -16.57
N ALA A 246 21.42 -25.85 -16.49
CA ALA A 246 20.31 -24.90 -16.62
C ALA A 246 20.24 -23.96 -15.41
N ALA A 247 20.54 -24.46 -14.20
CA ALA A 247 20.65 -23.66 -12.99
C ALA A 247 21.81 -22.66 -13.08
N GLN A 248 23.00 -23.13 -13.44
CA GLN A 248 24.19 -22.31 -13.62
C GLN A 248 23.99 -21.23 -14.69
N HIS A 249 23.42 -21.59 -15.85
CA HIS A 249 23.11 -20.60 -16.90
C HIS A 249 22.07 -19.57 -16.46
N HIS A 250 21.05 -19.97 -15.70
CA HIS A 250 20.10 -19.02 -15.11
C HIS A 250 20.81 -18.04 -14.17
N MET A 251 21.69 -18.55 -13.32
CA MET A 251 22.40 -17.75 -12.33
C MET A 251 23.34 -16.73 -12.99
N ILE A 252 24.09 -17.15 -14.01
CA ILE A 252 24.97 -16.26 -14.76
C ILE A 252 24.16 -15.25 -15.58
N SER A 253 23.12 -15.69 -16.29
CA SER A 253 22.37 -14.80 -17.20
C SER A 253 21.55 -13.72 -16.49
N LYS A 254 21.10 -14.00 -15.26
CA LYS A 254 20.32 -13.07 -14.44
C LYS A 254 21.12 -12.40 -13.34
N ASP A 255 22.41 -12.72 -13.23
CA ASP A 255 23.27 -12.26 -12.14
C ASP A 255 22.69 -12.61 -10.75
N HIS A 256 22.31 -13.89 -10.60
CA HIS A 256 21.81 -14.48 -9.36
C HIS A 256 22.89 -15.32 -8.65
N CYS A 257 24.16 -14.99 -8.88
CA CYS A 257 25.32 -15.57 -8.19
C CYS A 257 25.55 -14.93 -6.80
N LYS A 258 24.47 -14.65 -6.07
CA LYS A 258 24.48 -14.00 -4.76
C LYS A 258 23.49 -14.70 -3.82
N MET A 259 23.82 -14.73 -2.54
CA MET A 259 22.94 -15.29 -1.50
C MET A 259 21.83 -14.29 -1.16
N ALA A 260 20.62 -14.79 -0.91
CA ALA A 260 19.53 -13.98 -0.38
C ALA A 260 19.75 -13.76 1.12
N TYR A 261 19.84 -12.49 1.56
CA TYR A 261 20.11 -12.11 2.95
C TYR A 261 19.10 -11.10 3.52
N GLU A 262 18.30 -10.42 2.69
CA GLU A 262 17.52 -9.25 3.13
C GLU A 262 16.09 -9.55 3.62
N ASN A 263 15.56 -10.76 3.34
CA ASN A 263 14.12 -11.04 3.47
C ASN A 263 13.75 -12.13 4.50
N GLY A 264 14.63 -12.51 5.42
CA GLY A 264 14.38 -13.64 6.34
C GLY A 264 14.51 -15.02 5.68
N GLU A 265 14.91 -15.07 4.40
CA GLU A 265 15.24 -16.31 3.68
C GLU A 265 16.65 -16.82 4.03
N ASP A 266 17.35 -16.08 4.88
CA ASP A 266 18.64 -16.42 5.48
C ASP A 266 18.52 -17.41 6.65
N GLU A 267 17.30 -17.69 7.14
CA GLU A 267 17.04 -18.68 8.18
C GLU A 267 17.52 -20.09 7.78
N GLU A 268 17.51 -20.41 6.48
CA GLU A 268 18.09 -21.67 5.96
C GLU A 268 19.61 -21.79 6.19
N TYR A 269 20.31 -20.66 6.36
CA TYR A 269 21.75 -20.61 6.52
C TYR A 269 22.19 -20.40 7.97
N ALA A 270 21.25 -20.24 8.91
CA ALA A 270 21.54 -19.87 10.29
C ALA A 270 22.51 -20.84 10.99
N ASP A 271 22.41 -22.14 10.71
CA ASP A 271 23.26 -23.18 11.31
C ASP A 271 24.77 -23.00 11.01
N PHE A 272 25.13 -22.26 9.96
CA PHE A 272 26.52 -22.02 9.57
C PHE A 272 27.12 -20.75 10.22
N TYR A 273 26.29 -19.93 10.87
CA TYR A 273 26.70 -18.67 11.49
C TYR A 273 26.55 -18.73 13.02
N ASP A 274 27.49 -18.12 13.72
CA ASP A 274 27.41 -17.89 15.15
C ASP A 274 27.38 -16.39 15.45
N PHE A 275 26.18 -15.88 15.71
CA PHE A 275 25.95 -14.50 16.14
C PHE A 275 25.97 -14.34 17.67
N SER A 276 26.27 -15.39 18.45
CA SER A 276 26.37 -15.32 19.92
C SER A 276 27.22 -14.14 20.42
N PRO A 277 28.37 -13.78 19.80
CA PRO A 277 29.14 -12.62 20.21
C PRO A 277 28.43 -11.26 20.06
N MET A 278 27.34 -11.16 19.27
CA MET A 278 26.53 -9.95 19.18
C MET A 278 25.54 -9.80 20.35
N TYR A 279 25.18 -10.91 21.00
CA TYR A 279 24.18 -10.96 22.06
C TYR A 279 24.81 -11.09 23.46
N SER A 280 26.14 -11.12 23.57
CA SER A 280 26.85 -11.33 24.85
C SER A 280 26.76 -10.16 25.85
N ASP A 281 26.04 -9.09 25.53
CA ASP A 281 25.70 -7.99 26.46
C ASP A 281 24.29 -8.13 27.06
N GLU A 282 23.55 -9.19 26.74
CA GLU A 282 22.37 -9.56 27.52
C GLU A 282 22.84 -10.29 28.78
N GLU A 283 23.00 -9.49 29.85
CA GLU A 283 22.90 -10.00 31.22
C GLU A 283 21.73 -11.00 31.26
N THR A 284 22.07 -12.24 31.55
CA THR A 284 21.19 -13.28 32.06
C THR A 284 20.13 -12.68 32.98
N ASN A 285 18.97 -12.33 32.43
CA ASN A 285 17.76 -12.24 33.22
C ASN A 285 17.15 -13.63 33.20
N SER A 286 17.59 -14.38 34.21
CA SER A 286 16.98 -15.56 34.82
C SER A 286 15.74 -16.11 34.14
N ASP A 287 15.75 -17.43 33.97
CA ASP A 287 14.58 -18.29 34.08
C ASP A 287 13.66 -17.86 35.25
N GLU A 288 12.72 -16.95 34.99
CA GLU A 288 11.62 -16.62 35.89
C GLU A 288 10.32 -16.77 35.10
N GLU A 289 9.88 -18.03 35.05
CA GLU A 289 8.54 -18.42 35.48
C GLU A 289 7.39 -17.58 34.89
N TRP A 290 6.76 -18.17 33.87
CA TRP A 290 5.42 -17.79 33.41
C TRP A 290 4.39 -18.05 34.53
N GLU A 291 4.31 -17.15 35.52
CA GLU A 291 3.18 -17.06 36.44
C GLU A 291 2.16 -16.05 35.93
N ASP A 292 1.02 -16.59 35.51
CA ASP A 292 -0.23 -15.87 35.28
C ASP A 292 -0.61 -15.02 36.49
N VAL A 293 -0.54 -13.68 36.37
CA VAL A 293 -1.35 -12.81 37.24
C VAL A 293 -1.86 -11.58 36.51
N ALA A 294 -3.19 -11.53 36.44
CA ALA A 294 -3.97 -10.39 36.00
C ALA A 294 -4.01 -9.27 37.06
N GLU A 295 -4.33 -8.08 36.55
CA GLU A 295 -4.83 -6.87 37.22
C GLU A 295 -3.84 -5.77 37.71
N ALA A 296 -4.01 -4.62 37.02
CA ALA A 296 -4.14 -3.26 37.55
C ALA A 296 -2.91 -2.47 38.04
N MET A 297 -2.63 -1.43 37.25
CA MET A 297 -2.39 -0.04 37.68
C MET A 297 -1.09 0.27 38.44
N THR A 298 -0.19 1.04 37.82
CA THR A 298 0.10 2.44 38.21
C THR A 298 1.29 2.99 37.43
N THR A 299 1.04 4.08 36.71
CA THR A 299 2.04 5.06 36.30
C THR A 299 2.74 5.61 37.54
N THR A 300 4.02 5.32 37.74
CA THR A 300 4.91 6.16 38.56
C THR A 300 6.29 6.25 37.92
N THR A 301 6.57 7.45 37.44
CA THR A 301 7.85 8.07 37.13
C THR A 301 8.96 7.65 38.10
N ILE A 302 9.94 6.89 37.60
CA ILE A 302 11.28 6.84 38.17
C ILE A 302 12.25 7.42 37.14
N SER A 303 12.60 8.68 37.40
CA SER A 303 13.68 9.42 36.77
C SER A 303 15.04 8.83 37.16
N GLY A 304 15.37 7.68 36.59
CA GLY A 304 16.73 7.18 36.50
C GLY A 304 17.11 7.18 35.03
N ARG A 305 18.18 7.90 34.65
CA ARG A 305 18.75 7.88 33.30
C ARG A 305 19.29 6.48 33.00
N ARG A 306 18.41 5.51 32.73
CA ARG A 306 18.78 4.27 32.06
C ARG A 306 19.09 4.65 30.62
N ARG A 307 20.35 4.48 30.21
CA ARG A 307 20.67 4.54 28.78
C ARG A 307 19.82 3.47 28.11
N PRO A 308 18.98 3.82 27.13
CA PRO A 308 18.20 2.80 26.43
C PRO A 308 19.20 1.87 25.74
N THR A 309 19.15 0.57 26.04
CA THR A 309 20.01 -0.45 25.42
C THR A 309 19.58 -0.75 23.98
N ARG A 310 18.33 -0.44 23.64
CA ARG A 310 17.77 -0.54 22.28
C ARG A 310 17.38 0.82 21.74
N ALA A 311 17.45 0.96 20.42
CA ALA A 311 16.97 2.17 19.75
C ALA A 311 15.49 2.38 20.06
N HIS A 312 15.15 3.55 20.58
CA HIS A 312 13.78 3.89 20.99
C HIS A 312 13.27 5.05 20.12
N ILE A 313 12.11 4.88 19.52
CA ILE A 313 11.42 5.93 18.76
C ILE A 313 10.67 6.78 19.77
N SER A 314 10.89 8.10 19.77
CA SER A 314 10.14 9.05 20.59
C SER A 314 8.64 8.88 20.36
N GLU A 315 7.82 9.09 21.40
CA GLU A 315 6.35 9.02 21.33
C GLU A 315 5.75 9.90 20.21
N ASN A 316 6.44 10.99 19.87
CA ASN A 316 6.03 11.90 18.80
C ASN A 316 6.50 11.46 17.39
N GLU A 317 7.20 10.34 17.26
CA GLU A 317 7.82 9.82 16.02
C GLU A 317 8.77 10.79 15.30
N VAL A 318 9.22 11.85 15.99
CA VAL A 318 10.10 12.88 15.42
C VAL A 318 11.58 12.52 15.54
N GLU A 319 11.94 11.80 16.60
CA GLU A 319 13.33 11.50 16.96
C GLU A 319 13.50 10.02 17.31
N LEU A 320 14.61 9.44 16.86
CA LEU A 320 15.09 8.11 17.20
C LEU A 320 16.30 8.25 18.13
N THR A 321 16.18 7.79 19.37
CA THR A 321 17.32 7.76 20.30
C THR A 321 18.04 6.43 20.17
N LEU A 322 19.31 6.47 19.73
CA LEU A 322 20.19 5.32 19.64
C LEU A 322 20.66 4.85 21.02
N PRO A 323 21.15 3.59 21.15
CA PRO A 323 21.77 3.10 22.38
C PRO A 323 23.03 3.89 22.81
N SER A 324 23.71 4.52 21.83
CA SER A 324 24.81 5.45 22.08
C SER A 324 24.37 6.76 22.76
N GLY A 325 23.05 6.98 22.91
CA GLY A 325 22.46 8.21 23.44
C GLY A 325 22.31 9.34 22.42
N ILE A 326 22.62 9.07 21.14
CA ILE A 326 22.47 10.05 20.06
C ILE A 326 21.02 10.07 19.57
N SER A 327 20.40 11.25 19.53
CA SER A 327 19.09 11.45 18.92
C SER A 327 19.22 11.77 17.42
N ILE A 328 18.59 10.96 16.57
CA ILE A 328 18.50 11.16 15.12
C ILE A 328 17.09 11.63 14.78
N GLY A 329 16.98 12.72 14.03
CA GLY A 329 15.71 13.23 13.55
C GLY A 329 15.13 12.47 12.33
N HIS A 330 13.82 12.28 12.30
CA HIS A 330 13.02 11.86 11.14
C HIS A 330 13.04 12.81 9.90
N ARG A 331 13.45 12.32 8.72
CA ARG A 331 13.63 13.10 7.47
C ARG A 331 12.56 14.16 7.12
N SER A 332 11.30 13.99 7.52
CA SER A 332 10.22 14.96 7.30
C SER A 332 10.52 16.36 7.89
N PHE A 333 11.31 16.44 8.96
CA PHE A 333 11.64 17.73 9.60
C PHE A 333 13.01 18.29 9.15
N ARG A 334 13.58 17.78 8.06
CA ARG A 334 14.87 18.23 7.51
C ARG A 334 14.93 19.73 7.22
N THR A 335 13.81 20.35 6.83
CA THR A 335 13.72 21.80 6.62
C THR A 335 13.95 22.57 7.91
N TYR A 336 13.36 22.11 9.01
CA TYR A 336 13.52 22.70 10.34
C TYR A 336 14.91 22.43 10.92
N TRP A 337 15.51 21.26 10.72
CA TRP A 337 16.88 21.01 11.22
C TRP A 337 17.97 21.76 10.46
N LYS A 338 17.71 22.14 9.21
CA LYS A 338 18.62 23.01 8.45
C LYS A 338 18.50 24.48 8.82
N GLN A 339 17.46 24.86 9.58
CA GLN A 339 17.25 26.25 9.94
C GLN A 339 18.33 26.67 10.95
N ASN A 340 19.07 27.73 10.63
CA ASN A 340 19.93 28.38 11.60
C ASN A 340 19.15 29.55 12.20
N LEU A 341 18.42 29.29 13.28
CA LEU A 341 17.75 30.37 14.01
C LEU A 341 18.83 31.32 14.50
N ARG A 342 18.59 32.62 14.34
CA ARG A 342 19.46 33.62 14.98
C ARG A 342 19.49 33.29 16.46
N HIS A 343 20.68 32.98 16.97
CA HIS A 343 20.90 32.88 18.40
C HIS A 343 20.35 34.18 18.99
N ASN A 344 19.57 34.10 20.09
CA ASN A 344 19.33 35.27 20.92
C ASN A 344 20.68 35.61 21.56
N GLU A 345 21.60 36.15 20.78
CA GLU A 345 22.61 37.02 21.33
C GLU A 345 21.81 38.14 21.96
N VAL A 346 21.96 38.28 23.28
CA VAL A 346 21.56 39.49 23.99
C VAL A 346 22.46 40.58 23.43
N VAL A 347 22.11 41.08 22.25
CA VAL A 347 22.75 42.25 21.65
C VAL A 347 22.42 43.37 22.62
N ALA A 348 23.45 44.07 23.10
CA ALA A 348 23.27 45.23 23.95
C ALA A 348 22.29 46.20 23.27
N GLY A 349 21.19 46.54 23.95
CA GLY A 349 20.08 47.32 23.38
C GLY A 349 18.95 46.52 22.72
N SER A 350 18.98 45.19 22.72
CA SER A 350 17.86 44.34 22.28
C SER A 350 16.75 44.26 23.33
N ARG A 351 15.54 43.85 22.93
CA ARG A 351 14.38 43.67 23.84
C ARG A 351 14.60 42.68 24.99
N GLN A 352 15.65 41.87 24.92
CA GLN A 352 15.97 40.85 25.92
C GLN A 352 17.13 41.26 26.83
N ASP A 353 17.74 42.41 26.59
CA ASP A 353 18.77 42.98 27.45
C ASP A 353 18.12 43.45 28.77
N PRO A 354 18.58 43.00 29.95
CA PRO A 354 17.98 43.32 31.24
C PRO A 354 17.91 44.83 31.51
N GLU A 355 18.86 45.63 31.01
CA GLU A 355 18.83 47.08 31.16
C GLU A 355 17.75 47.72 30.27
N MET A 356 17.57 47.19 29.06
CA MET A 356 16.57 47.64 28.10
C MET A 356 15.15 47.15 28.45
N ILE A 357 15.02 45.97 29.08
CA ILE A 357 13.79 45.50 29.72
C ILE A 357 13.43 46.42 30.87
N ARG A 358 14.38 46.80 31.72
CA ARG A 358 14.18 47.74 32.83
C ARG A 358 13.83 49.16 32.32
N LEU A 359 14.45 49.60 31.22
CA LEU A 359 14.14 50.87 30.57
C LEU A 359 12.75 50.84 29.92
N MET A 360 12.39 49.78 29.18
CA MET A 360 11.07 49.62 28.58
C MET A 360 9.98 49.49 29.65
N SER A 361 10.17 48.67 30.68
CA SER A 361 9.23 48.57 31.80
C SER A 361 9.09 49.90 32.57
N GLY A 362 10.16 50.69 32.67
CA GLY A 362 10.11 52.06 33.18
C GLY A 362 9.40 53.05 32.24
N GLN A 363 9.60 52.94 30.92
CA GLN A 363 8.96 53.79 29.90
C GLN A 363 7.49 53.44 29.67
N HIS A 364 7.07 52.20 29.91
CA HIS A 364 5.66 51.78 29.87
C HIS A 364 4.81 52.41 30.98
N ASN A 365 5.42 52.99 32.02
CA ASN A 365 4.71 53.87 32.97
C ASN A 365 4.55 55.31 32.47
N LEU A 366 5.28 55.72 31.42
CA LEU A 366 5.28 57.10 30.91
C LEU A 366 4.64 57.25 29.52
N LEU A 367 4.48 56.13 28.80
CA LEU A 367 3.73 56.04 27.56
C LEU A 367 2.38 55.37 27.83
N GLU A 368 1.50 56.07 28.54
CA GLU A 368 0.09 55.95 28.20
C GLU A 368 -0.02 56.28 26.71
N HIS A 369 -0.48 55.33 25.91
CA HIS A 369 -0.65 55.48 24.48
C HIS A 369 -1.59 56.66 24.17
N THR A 370 -1.05 57.88 24.01
CA THR A 370 -1.77 58.99 23.39
C THR A 370 -1.69 58.86 21.87
N THR A 371 -2.17 57.74 21.33
CA THR A 371 -2.35 57.60 19.88
C THR A 371 -3.68 58.26 19.51
N GLY A 372 -3.63 59.53 19.12
CA GLY A 372 -4.73 60.20 18.43
C GLY A 372 -5.08 61.56 19.01
N ASN A 373 -4.73 62.62 18.26
CA ASN A 373 -5.22 64.01 18.33
C ASN A 373 -5.66 64.54 19.71
N GLY A 374 -4.90 65.50 20.23
CA GLY A 374 -5.24 66.35 21.38
C GLY A 374 -6.51 67.23 21.23
N LEU A 375 -7.43 66.86 20.34
CA LEU A 375 -8.76 67.44 20.17
C LEU A 375 -9.90 66.55 20.72
N SER A 376 -9.63 65.27 21.02
CA SER A 376 -10.67 64.32 21.46
C SER A 376 -10.94 64.34 22.97
N SER A 377 -10.00 64.73 23.82
CA SER A 377 -10.23 64.76 25.28
C SER A 377 -11.27 65.82 25.68
N MET A 378 -11.28 66.99 25.04
CA MET A 378 -12.32 68.00 25.24
C MET A 378 -13.68 67.56 24.70
N SER A 379 -13.73 66.81 23.59
CA SER A 379 -14.99 66.34 23.01
C SER A 379 -15.62 65.21 23.82
N VAL A 380 -14.82 64.31 24.40
CA VAL A 380 -15.31 63.22 25.25
C VAL A 380 -15.79 63.77 26.60
N ALA A 381 -15.06 64.71 27.22
CA ALA A 381 -15.51 65.36 28.44
C ALA A 381 -16.81 66.16 28.23
N ALA A 382 -16.91 66.91 27.13
CA ALA A 382 -18.13 67.64 26.78
C ALA A 382 -19.31 66.70 26.48
N HIS A 383 -19.06 65.57 25.79
CA HIS A 383 -20.09 64.57 25.51
C HIS A 383 -20.57 63.88 26.80
N GLN A 384 -19.65 63.55 27.72
CA GLN A 384 -19.97 62.94 29.00
C GLN A 384 -20.78 63.89 29.90
N GLN A 385 -20.44 65.18 29.92
CA GLN A 385 -21.23 66.20 30.61
C GLN A 385 -22.63 66.36 30.02
N LEU A 386 -22.77 66.34 28.69
CA LEU A 386 -24.08 66.37 28.02
C LEU A 386 -24.91 65.11 28.31
N GLN A 387 -24.28 63.94 28.37
CA GLN A 387 -24.97 62.71 28.77
C GLN A 387 -25.45 62.77 30.22
N MET A 388 -24.59 63.21 31.15
CA MET A 388 -24.96 63.40 32.56
C MET A 388 -26.09 64.42 32.72
N HIS A 389 -26.09 65.50 31.94
CA HIS A 389 -27.17 66.48 31.94
C HIS A 389 -28.50 65.88 31.43
N LYS A 390 -28.46 65.07 30.37
CA LYS A 390 -29.65 64.34 29.87
C LYS A 390 -30.18 63.33 30.90
N ILE A 391 -29.29 62.61 31.60
CA ILE A 391 -29.67 61.68 32.66
C ILE A 391 -30.33 62.44 33.81
N ARG A 392 -29.72 63.53 34.29
CA ARG A 392 -30.29 64.37 35.37
C ARG A 392 -31.66 64.94 35.00
N GLN A 393 -31.85 65.40 33.76
CA GLN A 393 -33.17 65.85 33.29
C GLN A 393 -34.21 64.74 33.25
N ARG A 394 -33.82 63.51 32.85
CA ARG A 394 -34.71 62.34 32.87
C ARG A 394 -35.10 61.97 34.29
N GLU A 395 -34.15 61.97 35.22
CA GLU A 395 -34.40 61.68 36.64
C GLU A 395 -35.34 62.72 37.27
N SER A 396 -35.11 64.01 37.01
CA SER A 396 -36.00 65.08 37.48
C SER A 396 -37.43 64.92 36.96
N ARG A 397 -37.61 64.57 35.67
CA ARG A 397 -38.94 64.28 35.10
C ARG A 397 -39.61 63.06 35.74
N LEU A 398 -38.84 62.00 36.00
CA LEU A 398 -39.34 60.80 36.69
C LEU A 398 -39.74 61.12 38.13
N GLN A 399 -38.97 61.95 38.82
CA GLN A 399 -39.26 62.37 40.19
C GLN A 399 -40.55 63.20 40.26
N HIS A 400 -40.71 64.20 39.39
CA HIS A 400 -41.98 64.93 39.30
C HIS A 400 -43.15 64.03 38.94
N ARG A 401 -42.98 63.09 38.02
CA ARG A 401 -44.05 62.12 37.70
C ARG A 401 -44.44 61.30 38.94
N ARG A 402 -43.47 60.82 39.72
CA ARG A 402 -43.74 60.10 40.98
C ARG A 402 -44.46 60.98 42.01
N GLU A 403 -44.06 62.24 42.14
CA GLU A 403 -44.75 63.21 43.02
C GLU A 403 -46.20 63.44 42.58
N TYR A 404 -46.44 63.62 41.29
CA TYR A 404 -47.78 63.74 40.74
C TYR A 404 -48.59 62.45 40.98
N GLU A 405 -48.05 61.28 40.65
CA GLU A 405 -48.71 59.99 40.89
C GLU A 405 -49.04 59.79 42.39
N PHE A 406 -48.13 60.16 43.29
CA PHE A 406 -48.34 60.11 44.72
C PHE A 406 -49.44 61.08 45.19
N ARG A 407 -49.40 62.34 44.75
CA ARG A 407 -50.46 63.33 45.03
C ARG A 407 -51.82 62.87 44.52
N THR A 408 -51.85 62.27 43.33
CA THR A 408 -53.09 61.75 42.72
C THR A 408 -53.62 60.56 43.53
N LYS A 409 -52.75 59.63 43.95
CA LYS A 409 -53.11 58.53 44.85
C LYS A 409 -53.68 59.03 46.18
N ILE A 410 -53.04 60.02 46.81
CA ILE A 410 -53.58 60.65 48.03
C ILE A 410 -54.93 61.30 47.74
N GLY A 411 -55.09 61.99 46.61
CA GLY A 411 -56.37 62.57 46.20
C GLY A 411 -57.48 61.53 46.05
N PHE A 412 -57.19 60.38 45.44
CA PHE A 412 -58.14 59.27 45.33
C PHE A 412 -58.52 58.69 46.69
N ILE A 413 -57.57 58.52 47.60
CA ILE A 413 -57.84 58.04 48.96
C ILE A 413 -58.65 59.10 49.74
N GLY A 414 -58.31 60.38 49.60
CA GLY A 414 -59.00 61.51 50.22
C GLY A 414 -60.42 61.75 49.69
N ASN A 415 -60.75 61.22 48.51
CA ASN A 415 -62.12 61.23 47.96
C ASN A 415 -63.05 60.22 48.68
N SER A 416 -62.55 59.45 49.64
CA SER A 416 -63.39 58.67 50.56
C SER A 416 -64.06 59.60 51.57
N GLN A 417 -65.24 60.11 51.20
CA GLN A 417 -66.03 61.00 52.06
C GLN A 417 -66.82 60.17 53.08
N LYS A 418 -66.48 60.28 54.36
CA LYS A 418 -67.27 59.69 55.44
C LYS A 418 -68.58 60.50 55.59
N HIS A 419 -69.72 59.80 55.61
CA HIS A 419 -71.06 60.38 55.72
C HIS A 419 -71.56 61.16 54.49
N LEU A 420 -71.06 60.85 53.28
CA LEU A 420 -71.63 61.39 52.04
C LEU A 420 -73.08 60.88 51.87
N VAL A 421 -74.04 61.79 51.93
CA VAL A 421 -75.46 61.52 51.68
C VAL A 421 -75.72 61.64 50.19
N ASP A 422 -76.21 60.56 49.58
CA ASP A 422 -76.58 60.54 48.16
C ASP A 422 -77.80 61.45 47.93
N PRO A 423 -77.69 62.51 47.10
CA PRO A 423 -78.78 63.45 46.85
C PRO A 423 -79.99 62.81 46.12
N SER A 424 -79.88 61.57 45.64
CA SER A 424 -80.97 60.82 45.00
C SER A 424 -81.77 59.93 45.95
N ARG A 425 -81.42 59.87 47.25
CA ARG A 425 -82.16 59.07 48.24
C ARG A 425 -83.42 59.82 48.71
N PRO A 426 -84.64 59.32 48.44
CA PRO A 426 -85.86 59.92 48.97
C PRO A 426 -85.91 59.77 50.49
N THR A 427 -86.27 60.87 51.17
CA THR A 427 -86.43 60.98 52.64
C THR A 427 -87.55 60.11 53.18
#